data_AF-A0A432YN56-F1
#
_entry.id   AF-A0A432YN56-F1
#
_cell.length_a   1.000
_cell.length_b   1.000
_cell.length_c   1.000
_cell.angle_alpha   90.00
_cell.angle_beta   90.00
_cell.angle_gamma   90.00
#
_symmetry.space_group_name_H-M   'P 1'
#
loop_
_entity.id
_entity.type
_entity.pdbx_description
1 polymer ?
#
loop_
_entity_poly.entity_id
_entity_poly.type
_entity_poly.pdbx_seq_one_letter_code
_entity_poly.pdbx_strand_id
1 'polypeptide(L)'
;MKNWVFALVALLVLVGCKQQTTNTLKEGEIISLDQQVLPNSEWQLSRSVIELSFCRDRVNEDLLASESELRGWRGSGEPTAFPPYREEGLEKLAELLSKQPMTGQPTLLWQKDGNVSAQRYHVAMPANVSKGELEDAVFPLVAFLSSSDQVCHVAVDDFY
;
A
#
# COMPACT_ATOMS: atom_id res chain seq x y z
N MET A 1 -26.98 24.61 48.24
CA MET A 1 -27.63 24.47 46.92
C MET A 1 -27.10 25.54 45.96
N LYS A 2 -25.97 25.31 45.29
CA LYS A 2 -25.47 26.04 44.09
C LYS A 2 -24.03 25.60 43.90
N ASN A 3 -23.82 24.57 43.08
CA ASN A 3 -22.54 24.22 42.44
C ASN A 3 -22.63 22.93 41.60
N TRP A 4 -23.81 22.31 41.50
CA TRP A 4 -23.99 21.06 40.76
C TRP A 4 -24.62 21.20 39.36
N VAL A 5 -24.88 22.43 38.90
CA VAL A 5 -25.51 22.64 37.58
C VAL A 5 -24.48 22.86 36.46
N PHE A 6 -23.25 23.29 36.79
CA PHE A 6 -22.22 23.56 35.78
C PHE A 6 -21.45 22.32 35.31
N ALA A 7 -21.50 21.20 36.04
CA ALA A 7 -20.78 19.98 35.67
C ALA A 7 -21.49 19.15 34.58
N LEU A 8 -22.79 19.36 34.36
CA LEU A 8 -23.61 18.49 33.51
C LEU A 8 -23.67 18.93 32.04
N VAL A 9 -23.31 20.19 31.74
CA VAL A 9 -23.33 20.73 30.37
C VAL A 9 -22.00 20.51 29.63
N ALA A 10 -20.89 20.32 30.35
CA ALA A 10 -19.59 20.06 29.74
C ALA A 10 -19.40 18.61 29.24
N LEU A 11 -20.26 17.67 29.66
CA LEU A 11 -20.13 16.25 29.32
C LEU A 11 -20.81 15.85 27.99
N LEU A 12 -21.63 16.74 27.41
CA LEU A 12 -22.44 16.43 26.21
C LEU A 12 -21.77 16.81 24.87
N VAL A 13 -20.57 17.39 24.89
CA VAL A 13 -19.86 17.83 23.67
C VAL A 13 -18.88 16.78 23.12
N LEU A 14 -18.73 15.63 23.79
CA LEU A 14 -17.77 14.58 23.39
C LEU A 14 -18.35 13.45 22.52
N VAL A 15 -19.63 13.50 22.16
CA VAL A 15 -20.25 12.46 21.30
C VAL A 15 -20.46 13.04 19.91
N GLY A 16 -19.38 13.14 19.12
CA GLY A 16 -19.49 13.73 17.79
C GLY A 16 -18.34 13.55 16.81
N CYS A 17 -17.20 12.96 17.17
CA CYS A 17 -16.25 12.47 16.16
C CYS A 17 -16.69 11.06 15.76
N LYS A 18 -17.72 10.98 14.92
CA LYS A 18 -17.97 9.76 14.16
C LYS A 18 -16.88 9.71 13.09
N GLN A 19 -15.74 9.09 13.41
CA GLN A 19 -14.73 8.75 12.43
C GLN A 19 -15.47 7.93 11.37
N GLN A 20 -15.69 8.52 10.20
CA GLN A 20 -16.25 7.81 9.07
C GLN A 20 -15.15 6.88 8.58
N THR A 21 -15.05 5.72 9.23
CA THR A 21 -14.17 4.64 8.82
C THR A 21 -14.74 4.05 7.54
N THR A 22 -14.46 4.70 6.42
CA THR A 22 -14.48 4.04 5.13
C THR A 22 -13.38 2.98 5.18
N ASN A 23 -13.79 1.72 5.10
CA ASN A 23 -12.93 0.55 4.88
C ASN A 23 -12.33 0.59 3.46
N THR A 24 -11.61 1.65 3.15
CA THR A 24 -10.69 1.74 2.02
C THR A 24 -9.32 1.51 2.61
N LEU A 25 -8.51 0.60 2.03
CA LEU A 25 -7.08 0.53 2.31
C LEU A 25 -6.56 1.97 2.39
N LYS A 26 -6.09 2.36 3.57
CA LYS A 26 -5.78 3.77 3.80
C LYS A 26 -4.53 4.03 3.01
N GLU A 27 -4.58 4.91 2.04
CA GLU A 27 -3.44 5.43 1.27
C GLU A 27 -2.14 5.57 2.09
N GLY A 28 -2.25 6.09 3.33
CA GLY A 28 -1.13 6.19 4.26
C GLY A 28 -0.45 4.86 4.63
N GLU A 29 -1.15 3.72 4.59
CA GLU A 29 -0.58 2.38 4.78
C GLU A 29 0.31 1.97 3.60
N ILE A 30 -0.09 2.28 2.36
CA ILE A 30 0.72 1.99 1.17
C ILE A 30 1.96 2.89 1.15
N ILE A 31 1.80 4.18 1.43
CA ILE A 31 2.92 5.12 1.54
C ILE A 31 3.88 4.69 2.66
N SER A 32 3.34 4.31 3.82
CA SER A 32 4.16 3.85 4.94
C SER A 32 4.88 2.54 4.62
N LEU A 33 4.23 1.61 3.91
CA LEU A 33 4.84 0.35 3.49
C LEU A 33 6.00 0.59 2.50
N ASP A 34 5.84 1.51 1.54
CA ASP A 34 6.90 1.83 0.56
C ASP A 34 8.16 2.39 1.24
N GLN A 35 8.00 3.02 2.41
CA GLN A 35 9.10 3.59 3.19
C GLN A 35 9.85 2.55 4.04
N GLN A 36 9.32 1.34 4.19
CA GLN A 36 9.89 0.31 5.06
C GLN A 36 10.85 -0.63 4.34
N VAL A 37 11.90 -1.05 5.06
CA VAL A 37 12.72 -2.21 4.68
C VAL A 37 11.97 -3.48 5.07
N LEU A 38 11.60 -4.29 4.07
CA LEU A 38 10.89 -5.55 4.23
C LEU A 38 11.74 -6.74 3.77
N PRO A 39 11.49 -7.96 4.30
CA PRO A 39 10.54 -8.29 5.36
C PRO A 39 10.99 -7.79 6.74
N ASN A 40 10.04 -7.64 7.68
CA ASN A 40 10.31 -7.22 9.05
C ASN A 40 9.39 -7.96 10.06
N SER A 41 9.27 -7.47 11.29
CA SER A 41 8.42 -8.10 12.32
C SER A 41 6.92 -7.98 12.05
N GLU A 42 6.51 -7.03 11.22
CA GLU A 42 5.11 -6.74 10.93
C GLU A 42 4.68 -7.28 9.57
N TRP A 43 5.59 -7.34 8.60
CA TRP A 43 5.31 -7.66 7.21
C TRP A 43 6.24 -8.74 6.64
N GLN A 44 5.66 -9.59 5.80
CA GLN A 44 6.38 -10.57 4.98
C GLN A 44 6.07 -10.37 3.50
N LEU A 45 6.95 -10.88 2.64
CA LEU A 45 6.87 -10.71 1.18
C LEU A 45 6.70 -12.07 0.48
N SER A 46 5.88 -12.09 -0.58
CA SER A 46 5.83 -13.21 -1.52
C SER A 46 7.18 -13.39 -2.21
N ARG A 47 7.48 -14.62 -2.61
CA ARG A 47 8.63 -14.89 -3.49
C ARG A 47 8.40 -14.36 -4.89
N SER A 48 7.18 -14.54 -5.38
CA SER A 48 6.74 -14.11 -6.70
C SER A 48 6.80 -12.60 -6.81
N VAL A 49 7.21 -12.11 -7.99
CA VAL A 49 7.22 -10.68 -8.32
C VAL A 49 6.09 -10.41 -9.31
N ILE A 50 5.28 -9.39 -9.04
CA ILE A 50 4.26 -8.90 -9.96
C ILE A 50 4.85 -7.75 -10.75
N GLU A 51 4.92 -7.88 -12.06
CA GLU A 51 5.15 -6.76 -12.97
C GLU A 51 3.81 -6.08 -13.26
N LEU A 52 3.75 -4.76 -13.10
CA LEU A 52 2.55 -3.95 -13.23
C LEU A 52 2.84 -2.70 -14.07
N SER A 53 2.05 -2.47 -15.12
CA SER A 53 2.11 -1.26 -15.93
C SER A 53 0.78 -0.53 -15.97
N PHE A 54 0.79 0.75 -15.62
CA PHE A 54 -0.37 1.62 -15.70
C PHE A 54 -0.63 2.12 -17.13
N CYS A 55 -1.89 2.28 -17.49
CA CYS A 55 -2.30 2.71 -18.82
C CYS A 55 -2.06 4.19 -19.08
N ARG A 56 -1.17 4.54 -20.03
CA ARG A 56 -0.95 5.92 -20.52
C ARG A 56 -0.79 6.94 -19.39
N ASP A 57 -0.14 6.52 -18.31
CA ASP A 57 -0.12 7.29 -17.06
C ASP A 57 1.31 7.68 -16.69
N ARG A 58 1.43 8.88 -16.11
CA ARG A 58 2.67 9.37 -15.48
C ARG A 58 3.02 8.56 -14.24
N VAL A 59 2.09 7.77 -13.70
CA VAL A 59 2.33 6.89 -12.54
C VAL A 59 3.58 6.00 -12.70
N ASN A 60 3.87 5.48 -13.90
CA ASN A 60 5.09 4.70 -14.11
C ASN A 60 6.38 5.54 -14.01
N GLU A 61 6.30 6.82 -14.39
CA GLU A 61 7.40 7.78 -14.25
C GLU A 61 7.52 8.26 -12.80
N ASP A 62 6.40 8.53 -12.14
CA ASP A 62 6.33 8.99 -10.75
C ASP A 62 6.86 7.91 -9.80
N LEU A 63 6.63 6.63 -10.10
CA LEU A 63 7.11 5.51 -9.30
C LEU A 63 8.48 4.97 -9.73
N LEU A 64 9.12 5.59 -10.73
CA LEU A 64 10.41 5.16 -11.24
C LEU A 64 11.48 5.19 -10.14
N ALA A 65 12.05 4.02 -9.87
CA ALA A 65 13.18 3.87 -8.96
C ALA A 65 13.88 2.53 -9.19
N SER A 66 15.20 2.56 -9.20
CA SER A 66 16.01 1.34 -9.14
C SER A 66 15.94 0.70 -7.76
N GLU A 67 16.25 -0.60 -7.68
CA GLU A 67 16.34 -1.32 -6.41
C GLU A 67 17.32 -0.65 -5.43
N SER A 68 18.45 -0.13 -5.94
CA SER A 68 19.45 0.57 -5.12
C SER A 68 18.94 1.88 -4.55
N GLU A 69 18.16 2.64 -5.32
CA GLU A 69 17.56 3.91 -4.87
C GLU A 69 16.54 3.64 -3.76
N LEU A 70 15.59 2.72 -4.02
CA LEU A 70 14.58 2.32 -3.03
C LEU A 70 15.23 1.82 -1.74
N ARG A 71 16.27 0.98 -1.84
CA ARG A 71 17.02 0.50 -0.68
C ARG A 71 17.70 1.64 0.07
N GLY A 72 18.30 2.60 -0.64
CA GLY A 72 18.94 3.77 -0.06
C GLY A 72 17.94 4.64 0.71
N TRP A 73 16.79 4.94 0.12
CA TRP A 73 15.75 5.75 0.75
C TRP A 73 15.15 5.06 1.98
N ARG A 74 14.75 3.79 1.86
CA ARG A 74 14.22 2.98 2.98
C ARG A 74 15.23 2.80 4.09
N GLY A 75 16.49 2.58 3.74
CA GLY A 75 17.58 2.36 4.70
C GLY A 75 17.93 3.61 5.53
N SER A 76 17.58 4.81 5.06
CA SER A 76 17.76 6.04 5.83
C SER A 76 16.78 6.14 7.01
N GLY A 77 15.60 5.53 6.89
CA GLY A 77 14.49 5.68 7.84
C GLY A 77 13.81 7.05 7.83
N GLU A 78 14.25 7.99 6.98
CA GLU A 78 13.71 9.34 6.90
C GLU A 78 12.73 9.45 5.72
N PRO A 79 11.44 9.82 5.94
CA PRO A 79 10.47 9.97 4.85
C PRO A 79 10.89 10.98 3.77
N THR A 80 11.69 11.99 4.15
CA THR A 80 12.21 13.03 3.25
C THR A 80 13.29 12.53 2.29
N ALA A 81 13.81 11.31 2.48
CA ALA A 81 14.73 10.68 1.54
C ALA A 81 14.02 10.27 0.24
N PHE A 82 12.70 10.05 0.29
CA PHE A 82 11.92 9.74 -0.89
C PHE A 82 11.66 11.01 -1.71
N PRO A 83 11.85 10.96 -3.03
CA PRO A 83 11.54 12.09 -3.88
C PRO A 83 10.05 12.47 -3.83
N PRO A 84 9.71 13.77 -3.79
CA PRO A 84 8.32 14.22 -3.64
C PRO A 84 7.43 13.87 -4.84
N TYR A 85 8.00 13.68 -6.03
CA TYR A 85 7.22 13.30 -7.22
C TYR A 85 6.57 11.91 -7.09
N ARG A 86 7.04 11.07 -6.16
CA ARG A 86 6.48 9.71 -5.95
C ARG A 86 5.11 9.73 -5.29
N GLU A 87 4.74 10.83 -4.62
CA GLU A 87 3.50 10.94 -3.86
C GLU A 87 2.28 10.68 -4.74
N GLU A 88 2.18 11.36 -5.89
CA GLU A 88 1.09 11.18 -6.86
C GLU A 88 1.00 9.73 -7.38
N GLY A 89 2.16 9.11 -7.67
CA GLY A 89 2.21 7.71 -8.08
C GLY A 89 1.72 6.74 -6.99
N LEU A 90 2.11 6.98 -5.74
CA LEU A 90 1.70 6.15 -4.59
C LEU A 90 0.21 6.35 -4.26
N GLU A 91 -0.31 7.57 -4.39
CA GLU A 91 -1.74 7.87 -4.29
C GLU A 91 -2.54 7.08 -5.33
N LYS A 92 -2.06 7.02 -6.58
CA LYS A 92 -2.70 6.25 -7.64
C LYS A 92 -2.63 4.75 -7.42
N LEU A 93 -1.51 4.24 -6.94
CA LEU A 93 -1.39 2.86 -6.51
C LEU A 93 -2.38 2.54 -5.37
N ALA A 94 -2.54 3.47 -4.42
CA ALA A 94 -3.50 3.33 -3.34
C ALA A 94 -4.95 3.37 -3.83
N GLU A 95 -5.28 4.26 -4.76
CA GLU A 95 -6.59 4.31 -5.39
C GLU A 95 -6.92 2.98 -6.07
N LEU A 96 -5.97 2.41 -6.82
CA LEU A 96 -6.09 1.11 -7.46
C LEU A 96 -6.36 0.01 -6.43
N LEU A 97 -5.52 -0.12 -5.40
CA LEU A 97 -5.65 -1.18 -4.39
C LEU A 97 -6.88 -1.00 -3.50
N SER A 98 -7.36 0.22 -3.27
CA SER A 98 -8.58 0.47 -2.49
C SER A 98 -9.85 -0.14 -3.11
N LYS A 99 -9.83 -0.41 -4.42
CA LYS A 99 -10.91 -1.07 -5.17
C LYS A 99 -10.88 -2.60 -5.02
N GLN A 100 -9.85 -3.15 -4.36
CA GLN A 100 -9.73 -4.58 -4.13
C GLN A 100 -10.90 -5.10 -3.28
N PRO A 101 -11.54 -6.21 -3.67
CA PRO A 101 -12.51 -6.87 -2.81
C PRO A 101 -11.89 -7.24 -1.46
N MET A 102 -12.41 -6.69 -0.37
CA MET A 102 -11.95 -7.02 0.98
C MET A 102 -12.47 -8.39 1.41
N THR A 103 -11.82 -9.45 0.94
CA THR A 103 -12.05 -10.82 1.39
C THR A 103 -10.79 -11.34 2.07
N GLY A 104 -10.65 -11.11 3.37
CA GLY A 104 -9.51 -11.57 4.17
C GLY A 104 -8.62 -10.44 4.70
N GLN A 105 -7.34 -10.76 4.89
CA GLN A 105 -6.31 -9.80 5.35
C GLN A 105 -5.92 -8.83 4.23
N PRO A 106 -5.45 -7.61 4.55
CA PRO A 106 -5.01 -6.66 3.54
C PRO A 106 -3.83 -7.23 2.74
N THR A 107 -3.95 -7.15 1.41
CA THR A 107 -2.88 -7.49 0.48
C THR A 107 -2.34 -6.19 -0.10
N LEU A 108 -1.06 -5.93 0.11
CA LEU A 108 -0.41 -4.72 -0.36
C LEU A 108 0.68 -5.05 -1.38
N LEU A 109 1.14 -4.03 -2.10
CA LEU A 109 2.26 -4.13 -3.04
C LEU A 109 3.45 -3.36 -2.48
N TRP A 110 4.60 -4.02 -2.36
CA TRP A 110 5.86 -3.40 -1.96
C TRP A 110 6.83 -3.36 -3.13
N GLN A 111 7.28 -2.16 -3.52
CA GLN A 111 8.04 -1.99 -4.75
C GLN A 111 9.45 -2.57 -4.62
N LYS A 112 9.81 -3.49 -5.51
CA LYS A 112 11.16 -4.01 -5.66
C LYS A 112 12.03 -3.06 -6.49
N ASP A 113 11.54 -2.70 -7.67
CA ASP A 113 12.16 -1.78 -8.62
C ASP A 113 11.10 -1.30 -9.63
N GLY A 114 11.48 -0.40 -10.52
CA GLY A 114 10.61 0.04 -11.61
C GLY A 114 11.31 0.89 -12.65
N ASN A 115 10.69 0.97 -13.81
CA ASN A 115 11.14 1.77 -14.94
C ASN A 115 9.94 2.42 -15.65
N VAL A 116 10.21 3.20 -16.71
CA VAL A 116 9.16 3.92 -17.45
C VAL A 116 8.08 3.04 -18.06
N SER A 117 8.34 1.74 -18.25
CA SER A 117 7.40 0.80 -18.87
C SER A 117 6.60 0.01 -17.84
N ALA A 118 7.20 -0.38 -16.72
CA ALA A 118 6.55 -1.16 -15.68
C ALA A 118 7.24 -1.04 -14.33
N GLN A 119 6.46 -1.23 -13.29
CA GLN A 119 6.90 -1.33 -11.90
C GLN A 119 6.85 -2.80 -11.46
N ARG A 120 7.73 -3.20 -10.56
CA ARG A 120 7.83 -4.58 -10.08
C ARG A 120 7.66 -4.62 -8.57
N TYR A 121 6.74 -5.46 -8.11
CA TYR A 121 6.30 -5.49 -6.73
C TYR A 121 6.34 -6.91 -6.15
N HIS A 122 6.64 -7.00 -4.86
CA HIS A 122 6.26 -8.17 -4.07
C HIS A 122 4.88 -7.97 -3.46
N VAL A 123 4.15 -9.05 -3.25
CA VAL A 123 2.96 -9.03 -2.40
C VAL A 123 3.39 -8.97 -0.94
N ALA A 124 2.85 -8.02 -0.21
CA ALA A 124 3.09 -7.85 1.21
C ALA A 124 1.82 -8.19 2.01
N MET A 125 1.99 -9.02 3.05
CA MET A 125 0.94 -9.33 4.02
C MET A 125 1.51 -9.31 5.45
N PRO A 126 0.65 -9.20 6.47
CA PRO A 126 1.08 -9.27 7.86
C PRO A 126 1.91 -10.53 8.17
N ALA A 127 2.93 -10.41 9.02
CA ALA A 127 3.88 -11.48 9.36
C ALA A 127 3.23 -12.67 10.09
N ASN A 128 2.01 -12.52 10.61
CA ASN A 128 1.24 -13.59 11.25
C ASN A 128 0.51 -14.50 10.25
N VAL A 129 0.44 -14.11 8.97
CA VAL A 129 -0.14 -14.91 7.88
C VAL A 129 0.79 -16.08 7.55
N SER A 130 0.24 -17.22 7.13
CA SER A 130 1.09 -18.35 6.74
C SER A 130 1.80 -18.08 5.41
N LYS A 131 3.00 -18.62 5.21
CA LYS A 131 3.70 -18.49 3.92
C LYS A 131 2.90 -19.07 2.74
N GLY A 132 2.11 -20.12 2.98
CA GLY A 132 1.23 -20.68 1.95
C GLY A 132 0.14 -19.69 1.55
N GLU A 133 -0.55 -19.11 2.54
CA GLU A 133 -1.59 -18.10 2.31
C GLU A 133 -1.03 -16.83 1.62
N LEU A 134 0.20 -16.43 1.93
CA LEU A 134 0.88 -15.33 1.23
C LEU A 134 1.10 -15.61 -0.25
N GLU A 135 1.59 -16.79 -0.60
CA GLU A 135 1.80 -17.16 -2.01
C GLU A 135 0.46 -17.37 -2.73
N ASP A 136 -0.54 -17.94 -2.05
CA ASP A 136 -1.89 -18.13 -2.59
C ASP A 136 -2.59 -16.80 -2.90
N ALA A 137 -2.19 -15.69 -2.26
CA ALA A 137 -2.74 -14.35 -2.49
C ALA A 137 -2.24 -13.70 -3.80
N VAL A 138 -1.13 -14.18 -4.39
CA VAL A 138 -0.51 -13.56 -5.58
C VAL A 138 -1.45 -13.60 -6.79
N PHE A 139 -1.97 -14.78 -7.14
CA PHE A 139 -2.82 -14.92 -8.35
C PHE A 139 -4.17 -14.22 -8.25
N PRO A 140 -4.90 -14.27 -7.12
CA PRO A 140 -6.09 -13.45 -6.93
C PRO A 140 -5.81 -11.95 -7.07
N LEU A 141 -4.68 -11.47 -6.55
CA LEU A 141 -4.28 -10.07 -6.70
C LEU A 141 -3.99 -9.72 -8.16
N VAL A 142 -3.25 -10.58 -8.88
CA VAL A 142 -2.99 -10.40 -10.32
C VAL A 142 -4.29 -10.38 -11.12
N ALA A 143 -5.23 -11.29 -10.83
CA ALA A 143 -6.53 -11.31 -11.47
C ALA A 143 -7.31 -10.00 -11.21
N PHE A 144 -7.30 -9.51 -9.97
CA PHE A 144 -7.88 -8.21 -9.63
C PHE A 144 -7.22 -7.07 -10.42
N LEU A 145 -5.89 -6.97 -10.40
CA LEU A 145 -5.14 -5.93 -11.12
C LEU A 145 -5.42 -5.98 -12.63
N SER A 146 -5.46 -7.18 -13.22
CA SER A 146 -5.75 -7.38 -14.64
C SER A 146 -7.15 -6.94 -15.07
N SER A 147 -8.09 -6.86 -14.12
CA SER A 147 -9.45 -6.42 -14.36
C SER A 147 -9.64 -4.91 -14.27
N SER A 148 -8.63 -4.16 -13.81
CA SER A 148 -8.70 -2.70 -13.70
C SER A 148 -8.45 -2.03 -15.06
N ASP A 149 -9.28 -1.04 -15.36
CA ASP A 149 -9.13 -0.13 -16.50
C ASP A 149 -7.89 0.79 -16.41
N GLN A 150 -7.30 0.93 -15.23
CA GLN A 150 -6.07 1.68 -15.00
C GLN A 150 -4.81 0.89 -15.35
N VAL A 151 -4.92 -0.43 -15.51
CA VAL A 151 -3.79 -1.35 -15.69
C VAL A 151 -3.78 -1.86 -17.13
N CYS A 152 -2.64 -1.68 -17.82
CA CYS A 152 -2.46 -2.10 -19.21
C CYS A 152 -1.67 -3.40 -19.33
N HIS A 153 -0.86 -3.72 -18.32
CA HIS A 153 -0.14 -4.97 -18.24
C HIS A 153 0.00 -5.42 -16.79
N VAL A 154 -0.22 -6.70 -16.56
CA VAL A 154 0.16 -7.37 -15.32
C VAL A 154 0.66 -8.77 -15.65
N ALA A 155 1.77 -9.15 -15.03
CA ALA A 155 2.36 -10.48 -15.17
C ALA A 155 3.00 -10.91 -13.86
N VAL A 156 3.13 -12.22 -13.67
CA VAL A 156 3.93 -12.80 -12.59
C VAL A 156 5.28 -13.22 -13.17
N ASP A 157 6.34 -12.74 -12.54
CA ASP A 157 7.73 -13.02 -12.88
C ASP A 157 8.31 -13.96 -11.80
N ASP A 158 8.26 -15.25 -12.10
CA ASP A 158 8.78 -16.32 -11.25
C ASP A 158 10.24 -16.60 -11.62
N PHE A 159 11.18 -15.91 -10.98
CA PHE A 159 12.59 -16.31 -11.04
C PHE A 159 12.82 -17.53 -10.12
N TYR A 160 12.98 -18.69 -10.74
CA TYR A 160 13.51 -19.91 -10.11
C TYR A 160 15.03 -19.89 -9.97
#